data_AF-A0A2G1VHP0-F1
#
_entry.id   AF-A0A2G1VHP0-F1
#
_cell.length_a   1.000
_cell.length_b   1.000
_cell.length_c   1.000
_cell.angle_alpha   90.00
_cell.angle_beta   90.00
_cell.angle_gamma   90.00
#
_symmetry.space_group_name_H-M   'P 1'
#
loop_
_entity.id
_entity.type
_entity.pdbx_description
1 polymer ?
#
loop_
_entity_poly.entity_id
_entity_poly.type
_entity_poly.pdbx_seq_one_letter_code
_entity_poly.pdbx_strand_id
1 'polypeptide(L)' 'MAESSGTENKDQQKPKSPGVLKVMQSILAGAFGVQSDKRRQEDFSGHSPWPYIIAGVLFTASFVLGLIVIVNLVLASQ' A
#
# COMPACT_ATOMS: atom_id res chain seq x y z
N MET A 1 -29.76 47.04 8.29
CA MET A 1 -29.76 45.57 8.36
C MET A 1 -28.42 45.09 7.84
N ALA A 2 -27.73 44.28 8.64
CA ALA A 2 -26.34 43.87 8.43
C ALA A 2 -26.16 42.82 7.31
N GLU A 3 -24.90 42.73 6.90
CA GLU A 3 -24.21 41.98 5.87
C GLU A 3 -24.58 40.50 5.62
N SER A 4 -24.45 40.15 4.33
CA SER A 4 -23.67 39.02 3.76
C SER A 4 -23.70 37.64 4.45
N SER A 5 -24.22 36.65 3.72
CA SER A 5 -23.66 35.30 3.73
C SER A 5 -24.06 34.58 2.44
N GLY A 6 -23.19 34.69 1.42
CA GLY A 6 -23.04 33.57 0.49
C GLY A 6 -22.53 32.36 1.26
N THR A 7 -22.82 31.14 0.79
CA THR A 7 -21.95 29.95 0.90
C THR A 7 -22.64 28.77 0.20
N GLU A 8 -22.08 28.45 -0.97
CA GLU A 8 -21.79 27.09 -1.45
C GLU A 8 -22.94 26.19 -1.93
N ASN A 9 -23.08 26.23 -3.25
CA ASN A 9 -23.55 25.11 -4.05
C ASN A 9 -22.56 23.94 -3.89
N LYS A 10 -22.79 23.07 -2.89
CA LYS A 10 -22.10 21.77 -2.79
C LYS A 10 -22.77 20.79 -3.74
N ASP A 11 -22.38 20.87 -5.00
CA ASP A 11 -22.49 19.77 -5.94
C ASP A 11 -21.96 18.50 -5.26
N GLN A 12 -22.87 17.58 -4.99
CA GLN A 12 -22.54 16.25 -4.50
C GLN A 12 -21.85 15.49 -5.62
N GLN A 13 -20.53 15.69 -5.71
CA GLN A 13 -19.66 14.97 -6.62
C GLN A 13 -19.60 13.52 -6.13
N LYS A 14 -20.47 12.67 -6.67
CA LYS A 14 -20.30 11.20 -6.63
C LYS A 14 -18.84 10.90 -6.95
N PRO A 15 -18.12 10.11 -6.14
CA PRO A 15 -16.72 9.83 -6.39
C PRO A 15 -16.60 9.13 -7.75
N LYS A 16 -16.07 9.85 -8.76
CA LYS A 16 -15.72 9.26 -10.05
C LYS A 16 -14.76 8.11 -9.79
N SER A 17 -15.08 6.94 -10.33
CA SER A 17 -14.24 5.74 -10.28
C SER A 17 -12.78 6.12 -10.58
N PRO A 18 -11.81 5.67 -9.76
CA PRO A 18 -10.41 6.00 -9.98
C PRO A 18 -10.00 5.66 -11.41
N GLY A 19 -9.42 6.61 -12.13
CA GLY A 19 -8.89 6.33 -13.47
C GLY A 19 -7.84 5.23 -13.42
N VAL A 20 -7.70 4.46 -14.50
CA VAL A 20 -6.76 3.34 -14.63
C VAL A 20 -5.32 3.74 -14.25
N LEU A 21 -4.90 4.96 -14.60
CA LEU A 21 -3.61 5.52 -14.21
C LEU A 21 -3.44 5.67 -12.69
N LYS A 22 -4.51 6.04 -11.99
CA LYS A 22 -4.53 6.18 -10.52
C LYS A 22 -4.45 4.80 -9.84
N VAL A 23 -5.05 3.79 -10.45
CA VAL A 23 -4.95 2.39 -10.01
C VAL A 23 -3.53 1.86 -10.21
N MET A 24 -2.91 2.07 -11.37
CA MET A 24 -1.51 1.71 -11.61
C MET A 24 -0.54 2.41 -10.65
N GLN A 25 -0.72 3.71 -10.42
CA GLN A 25 0.08 4.45 -9.45
C GLN A 25 -0.10 3.90 -8.04
N SER A 26 -1.31 3.50 -7.65
CA SER A 26 -1.57 2.88 -6.36
C SER A 26 -0.90 1.51 -6.22
N ILE A 27 -0.83 0.73 -7.31
CA ILE A 27 -0.17 -0.58 -7.34
C ILE A 27 1.35 -0.42 -7.21
N LEU A 28 1.94 0.52 -7.95
CA LEU A 28 3.37 0.84 -7.87
C LEU A 28 3.75 1.40 -6.50
N ALA A 29 2.95 2.32 -5.98
CA ALA A 29 3.07 2.84 -4.62
C ALA A 29 3.07 1.71 -3.57
N GLY A 30 2.14 0.76 -3.68
CA GLY A 30 2.09 -0.43 -2.82
C GLY A 30 3.31 -1.36 -2.99
N ALA A 31 3.80 -1.53 -4.22
CA ALA A 31 4.97 -2.36 -4.51
C ALA A 31 6.30 -1.78 -3.98
N PHE A 32 6.41 -0.45 -3.94
CA PHE A 32 7.58 0.26 -3.38
C PHE A 32 7.48 0.51 -1.87
N GLY A 33 6.44 0.00 -1.20
CA GLY A 33 6.31 0.07 0.26
C GLY A 33 5.76 1.39 0.79
N VAL A 34 5.13 2.25 -0.04
CA VAL A 34 4.41 3.42 0.47
C VAL A 34 3.06 3.00 1.03
N GLN A 35 3.13 2.38 2.20
CA GLN A 35 1.97 2.13 3.04
C GLN A 35 1.38 3.49 3.41
N SER A 36 0.21 3.81 2.85
CA SER A 36 -0.56 4.99 3.25
C SER A 36 -0.64 5.07 4.78
N ASP A 37 -0.47 6.27 5.35
CA ASP A 37 -0.55 6.48 6.81
C ASP A 37 -1.83 5.93 7.44
N LYS A 38 -2.90 5.75 6.66
CA LYS A 38 -4.13 5.10 7.11
C LYS A 38 -3.93 3.61 7.39
N ARG A 39 -3.20 2.90 6.52
CA ARG A 39 -2.88 1.47 6.68
C ARG A 39 -1.90 1.27 7.82
N ARG A 40 -0.88 2.12 7.92
CA ARG A 40 0.02 2.16 9.07
C ARG A 40 -0.76 2.40 10.36
N GLN A 41 -1.68 3.36 10.40
CA GLN A 41 -2.48 3.60 11.60
C GLN A 41 -3.33 2.39 11.97
N GLU A 42 -4.06 1.75 11.05
CA GLU A 42 -4.79 0.51 11.37
C GLU A 42 -3.86 -0.61 11.88
N ASP A 43 -2.70 -0.79 11.22
CA ASP A 43 -1.78 -1.87 11.53
C ASP A 43 -1.03 -1.66 12.86
N PHE A 44 -0.70 -0.41 13.20
CA PHE A 44 0.01 -0.03 14.42
C PHE A 44 -0.90 0.50 15.54
N SER A 45 -2.21 0.59 15.32
CA SER A 45 -3.20 0.82 16.40
C SER A 45 -3.58 -0.47 17.14
N GLY A 46 -3.17 -1.63 16.61
CA GLY A 46 -3.33 -2.91 17.28
C GLY A 46 -2.43 -3.04 18.52
N HIS A 47 -2.85 -3.88 19.47
CA HIS A 47 -2.19 -4.00 20.78
C HIS A 47 -0.78 -4.60 20.74
N SER A 48 -0.29 -5.09 19.59
CA SER A 48 1.01 -5.75 19.49
C SER A 48 1.64 -5.71 18.10
N PRO A 49 2.93 -5.35 17.97
CA PRO A 49 3.65 -5.35 16.68
C PRO A 49 4.14 -6.74 16.25
N TRP A 50 4.06 -7.76 17.12
CA TRP A 50 4.61 -9.09 16.89
C TRP A 50 4.12 -9.79 15.60
N PRO A 51 2.83 -9.72 15.22
CA PRO A 51 2.35 -10.35 13.99
C PRO A 51 3.05 -9.82 12.73
N TYR A 52 3.34 -8.51 12.69
CA TYR A 52 4.01 -7.86 11.57
C TYR A 52 5.49 -8.26 11.46
N ILE A 53 6.17 -8.40 12.61
CA ILE A 53 7.56 -8.86 12.66
C ILE A 53 7.66 -10.29 12.15
N ILE A 54 6.78 -11.18 12.63
CA ILE A 54 6.77 -12.59 12.22
C ILE A 54 6.46 -12.71 10.73
N ALA A 55 5.45 -11.99 10.24
CA ALA A 55 5.11 -11.95 8.81
C ALA A 55 6.27 -11.44 7.95
N GLY A 56 6.95 -10.37 8.38
CA GLY A 56 8.12 -9.82 7.71
C GLY A 56 9.28 -10.82 7.64
N VAL A 57 9.62 -11.47 8.75
CA VAL A 57 10.69 -12.48 8.80
C VAL A 57 10.37 -13.67 7.90
N LEU A 58 9.14 -14.19 7.95
CA LEU A 58 8.72 -15.30 7.10
C LEU A 58 8.79 -14.93 5.62
N PHE A 59 8.33 -13.73 5.26
CA PHE A 59 8.41 -13.22 3.90
C PHE A 59 9.86 -13.10 3.43
N THR A 60 10.73 -12.47 4.23
CA THR A 60 12.14 -12.30 3.88
C THR A 60 12.86 -13.65 3.73
N ALA A 61 12.63 -14.59 4.64
CA ALA A 61 13.22 -15.93 4.55
C ALA A 61 12.78 -16.65 3.26
N SER A 62 11.49 -16.59 2.94
CA SER A 62 10.93 -17.19 1.71
C SER A 62 11.51 -16.54 0.46
N PHE A 63 11.67 -15.22 0.46
CA PHE A 63 12.26 -14.47 -0.65
C PHE A 63 13.71 -14.88 -0.89
N VAL A 64 14.53 -14.97 0.16
CA VAL A 64 15.94 -15.42 0.05
C VAL A 64 16.01 -16.84 -0.48
N LEU A 65 15.17 -17.77 0.02
CA LEU A 65 15.10 -19.12 -0.50
C LEU A 65 14.72 -19.14 -1.99
N GLY A 66 13.76 -18.32 -2.40
CA GLY A 66 13.39 -18.14 -3.81
C GLY A 66 14.58 -17.71 -4.66
N LEU A 67 15.36 -16.71 -4.21
CA LEU A 67 16.56 -16.28 -4.91
C LEU A 67 17.61 -17.39 -5.01
N ILE A 68 17.82 -18.16 -3.94
CA ILE A 68 18.74 -19.31 -3.95
C ILE A 68 18.31 -20.34 -4.99
N VAL A 69 17.02 -20.67 -5.06
CA VAL A 69 16.48 -21.60 -6.07
C VAL A 69 16.73 -21.07 -7.47
N ILE A 70 16.43 -19.80 -7.73
CA ILE A 70 16.65 -19.16 -9.03
C ILE A 70 18.13 -19.21 -9.41
N VAL A 71 19.03 -18.84 -8.50
CA VAL A 71 20.48 -18.87 -8.75
C VAL A 71 20.94 -20.28 -9.08
N ASN A 72 20.48 -21.29 -8.33
CA ASN A 72 20.82 -22.69 -8.60
C ASN A 72 20.30 -23.16 -9.96
N LEU A 73 19.07 -22.78 -10.35
CA LEU A 73 18.53 -23.10 -11.67
C LEU A 73 19.37 -22.45 -12.79
N VAL A 74 19.77 -21.19 -12.60
CA VAL A 74 20.61 -20.47 -13.57
C VAL A 74 22.00 -21.12 -13.69
N LEU A 75 22.63 -21.46 -12.57
CA LEU A 75 23.94 -22.14 -12.56
C LEU A 75 23.86 -23.56 -13.14
N ALA A 76 22.77 -24.29 -12.90
CA ALA A 76 22.55 -25.61 -13.49
C ALA A 76 22.27 -25.57 -15.00
N SER A 77 21.87 -24.41 -15.53
CA SER A 77 21.60 -24.18 -16.94
C SER A 77 22.80 -23.62 -17.72
N GLN A 78 23.92 -23.32 -17.05
CA GLN A 78 25.19 -22.94 -17.67
C GLN A 78 26.15 -24.12 -17.69
#